data_AF-A0A8H9N4C1-F1
#
_entry.id   AF-A0A8H9N4C1-F1
#
_cell.length_a   1.000
_cell.length_b   1.000
_cell.length_c   1.000
_cell.angle_alpha   90.00
_cell.angle_beta   90.00
_cell.angle_gamma   90.00
#
_symmetry.space_group_name_H-M   'P 1'
#
loop_
_entity.id
_entity.type
_entity.pdbx_description
1 polymer ?
#
loop_
_entity_poly.entity_id
_entity_poly.type
_entity_poly.pdbx_seq_one_letter_code
_entity_poly.pdbx_strand_id
1 'polypeptide(L)'
;MACSLSFNEVFIMRLVFSALTLAMLPVVAGIPAMAEEASPVVVVDDALFTQNTLLSDTEKKKSAKQNQLNNQAEQLERLKQQEAELVARLDKAKQQLEKDYQRLSDTPDFDLMPAQSAYQSAWSKVKQNQSEQLEARQTHETLASELAAINAEETVIRGKIAQLQEERQRARIATIRSEISQKGDLTVSFTNTCRSDMTLEQCAKQTTTLALQKAVRQYQNELIDGTTEAKLAKQNQSQAALNIHVLKHQSSKAEFSGENQYTQILKVSLNTRPAENAPCKLLNIDSKYCFSPSQVVDGEKVTETAWHTLTIRSNQYGDTVLIDGVKYGSTPVEIMLPMGNHQISIEKEGYSTFRTDLMVSQDQALRANLVAKRNVAKTGETFADNLGSLPAPEMAVVTEGTYMVGERAGKQVRLNRGFSISTTPITVAQFRAFVDQSNYQTDAELHKICTRIEQAAITPIANKYWRDPGFSQQENSPVVCVSQNDANAYVNWLSDKTGYHYRLPTEDEWEIAARAGSEAEYWWGEKFGSGQANTGWGGTPWSNNSTSPVKSFSANGFGLYDVVGNVWEWTADSKGLLKGGAWSFSPEKAKAESQLFISPDSAANFAGFRVVRVL
;
A
#
# COMPACT_ATOMS: atom_id res chain seq x y z
N MET A 1 -39.57 -82.44 -7.45
CA MET A 1 -38.30 -81.69 -7.36
C MET A 1 -38.45 -80.38 -8.13
N ALA A 2 -38.07 -79.27 -7.50
CA ALA A 2 -37.70 -77.95 -8.02
C ALA A 2 -38.73 -77.01 -8.74
N CYS A 3 -38.84 -75.81 -8.15
CA CYS A 3 -38.89 -74.43 -8.69
C CYS A 3 -40.05 -73.89 -9.57
N SER A 4 -40.85 -73.02 -8.94
CA SER A 4 -41.09 -71.56 -9.18
C SER A 4 -41.06 -70.92 -10.58
N LEU A 5 -42.17 -70.23 -10.92
CA LEU A 5 -42.35 -68.82 -11.39
C LEU A 5 -43.42 -68.66 -12.50
N SER A 6 -44.34 -67.70 -12.24
CA SER A 6 -45.17 -66.84 -13.12
C SER A 6 -45.53 -67.26 -14.56
N PHE A 7 -46.82 -67.11 -14.94
CA PHE A 7 -47.27 -66.04 -15.85
C PHE A 7 -48.80 -66.00 -15.97
N ASN A 8 -49.27 -64.84 -16.43
CA ASN A 8 -50.61 -64.28 -16.41
C ASN A 8 -51.39 -64.54 -17.74
N GLU A 9 -52.65 -64.12 -17.75
CA GLU A 9 -53.57 -63.84 -18.88
C GLU A 9 -54.61 -64.88 -19.33
N VAL A 10 -55.87 -64.40 -19.48
CA VAL A 10 -56.80 -64.51 -20.64
C VAL A 10 -58.06 -63.66 -20.29
N PHE A 11 -58.29 -62.47 -20.87
CA PHE A 11 -58.96 -62.13 -22.17
C PHE A 11 -60.48 -61.78 -21.93
N ILE A 12 -61.16 -60.72 -22.43
CA ILE A 12 -61.42 -60.16 -23.80
C ILE A 12 -62.18 -58.79 -23.68
N MET A 13 -61.73 -57.66 -24.27
CA MET A 13 -62.13 -57.00 -25.56
C MET A 13 -63.61 -56.46 -25.61
N ARG A 14 -64.00 -55.26 -26.11
CA ARG A 14 -63.56 -54.45 -27.29
C ARG A 14 -64.34 -53.10 -27.43
N LEU A 15 -63.78 -52.13 -28.19
CA LEU A 15 -64.36 -50.99 -29.01
C LEU A 15 -63.72 -49.62 -28.68
N VAL A 16 -62.65 -49.16 -29.35
CA VAL A 16 -62.46 -48.51 -30.69
C VAL A 16 -63.02 -47.08 -30.79
N PHE A 17 -62.13 -46.06 -30.86
CA PHE A 17 -62.09 -45.04 -31.93
C PHE A 17 -60.77 -44.23 -31.90
N SER A 18 -60.26 -43.93 -33.10
CA SER A 18 -59.02 -43.23 -33.42
C SER A 18 -58.97 -41.77 -32.97
N ALA A 19 -57.80 -41.29 -32.52
CA ALA A 19 -57.41 -39.89 -32.64
C ALA A 19 -55.89 -39.79 -32.85
N LEU A 20 -55.53 -39.22 -34.00
CA LEU A 20 -54.19 -38.78 -34.39
C LEU A 20 -53.50 -38.01 -33.26
N THR A 21 -52.30 -38.45 -32.86
CA THR A 21 -51.35 -37.64 -32.09
C THR A 21 -50.61 -36.69 -33.03
N LEU A 22 -51.11 -35.46 -33.12
CA LEU A 22 -50.35 -34.33 -33.67
C LEU A 22 -49.28 -33.95 -32.63
N ALA A 23 -48.02 -34.23 -32.93
CA ALA A 23 -46.89 -33.72 -32.16
C ALA A 23 -46.78 -32.20 -32.38
N MET A 24 -47.47 -31.42 -31.55
CA MET A 24 -47.23 -29.99 -31.40
C MET A 24 -46.07 -29.79 -30.43
N LEU A 25 -44.88 -29.54 -30.99
CA LEU A 25 -43.79 -28.87 -30.28
C LEU A 25 -44.31 -27.53 -29.74
N PRO A 26 -44.11 -27.18 -28.46
CA PRO A 26 -44.21 -25.78 -28.09
C PRO A 26 -43.00 -25.06 -28.72
N VAL A 27 -43.30 -24.24 -29.72
CA VAL A 27 -42.41 -23.19 -30.20
C VAL A 27 -42.08 -22.33 -28.98
N VAL A 28 -40.87 -22.52 -28.44
CA VAL A 28 -40.25 -21.56 -27.52
C VAL A 28 -39.96 -20.32 -28.36
N ALA A 29 -40.93 -19.41 -28.38
CA ALA A 29 -40.68 -18.05 -28.81
C ALA A 29 -39.67 -17.46 -27.82
N GLY A 30 -38.42 -17.35 -28.26
CA GLY A 30 -37.40 -16.60 -27.55
C GLY A 30 -37.89 -15.17 -27.39
N ILE A 31 -38.25 -14.82 -26.17
CA ILE A 31 -38.40 -13.42 -25.77
C ILE A 31 -36.99 -12.83 -25.86
N PRO A 32 -36.76 -11.72 -26.58
CA PRO A 32 -35.48 -11.06 -26.55
C PRO A 32 -35.20 -10.68 -25.10
N ALA A 33 -34.01 -11.02 -24.61
CA ALA A 33 -33.48 -10.51 -23.34
C ALA A 33 -33.36 -8.98 -23.46
N MET A 34 -34.45 -8.28 -23.18
CA MET A 34 -34.42 -6.88 -22.85
C MET A 34 -33.67 -6.79 -21.52
N ALA A 35 -32.64 -5.94 -21.47
CA ALA A 35 -31.99 -5.57 -20.23
C ALA A 35 -33.09 -5.01 -19.30
N GLU A 36 -33.51 -5.82 -18.33
CA GLU A 36 -34.55 -5.46 -17.39
C GLU A 36 -33.93 -4.44 -16.42
N GLU A 37 -34.23 -3.16 -16.63
CA GLU A 37 -33.99 -2.14 -15.61
C GLU A 37 -34.65 -2.64 -14.31
N ALA A 38 -33.88 -2.72 -13.23
CA ALA A 38 -34.37 -3.25 -11.96
C ALA A 38 -35.64 -2.48 -11.55
N SER A 39 -36.74 -3.22 -11.38
CA SER A 39 -38.03 -2.65 -10.97
C SER A 39 -37.87 -1.84 -9.67
N PRO A 40 -38.53 -0.68 -9.53
CA PRO A 40 -38.47 0.10 -8.30
C PRO A 40 -38.88 -0.72 -7.07
N VAL A 41 -38.22 -0.49 -5.94
CA VAL A 41 -38.46 -1.23 -4.68
C VAL A 41 -39.95 -1.28 -4.30
N VAL A 42 -40.67 -0.18 -4.54
CA VAL A 42 -42.12 -0.06 -4.26
C VAL A 42 -42.95 -1.08 -5.03
N VAL A 43 -42.61 -1.37 -6.29
CA VAL A 43 -43.34 -2.35 -7.11
C VAL A 43 -43.14 -3.76 -6.56
N VAL A 44 -41.92 -4.08 -6.13
CA VAL A 44 -41.60 -5.40 -5.56
C VAL A 44 -42.27 -5.59 -4.19
N ASP A 45 -42.32 -4.55 -3.37
CA ASP A 45 -42.98 -4.59 -2.06
C ASP A 45 -44.50 -4.83 -2.17
N ASP A 46 -45.17 -4.25 -3.18
CA ASP A 46 -46.60 -4.49 -3.45
C ASP A 46 -46.87 -5.93 -3.92
N ALA A 47 -46.02 -6.46 -4.79
CA ALA A 47 -46.08 -7.86 -5.22
C ALA A 47 -45.86 -8.83 -4.04
N LEU A 48 -44.90 -8.53 -3.15
CA LEU A 48 -44.66 -9.30 -1.92
C LEU A 48 -45.88 -9.28 -1.00
N PHE A 49 -46.51 -8.13 -0.79
CA PHE A 49 -47.72 -8.03 0.03
C PHE A 49 -48.85 -8.92 -0.50
N THR A 50 -49.05 -8.89 -1.82
CA THR A 50 -50.06 -9.73 -2.49
C THR A 50 -49.79 -11.22 -2.30
N GLN A 51 -48.54 -11.68 -2.51
CA GLN A 51 -48.20 -13.09 -2.35
C GLN A 51 -48.24 -13.56 -0.88
N ASN A 52 -47.86 -12.72 0.09
CA ASN A 52 -47.97 -13.05 1.51
C ASN A 52 -49.43 -13.19 1.96
N THR A 53 -50.33 -12.37 1.42
CA THR A 53 -51.78 -12.51 1.67
C THR A 53 -52.28 -13.86 1.14
N LEU A 54 -51.90 -14.21 -0.09
CA LEU A 54 -52.25 -15.49 -0.70
C LEU A 54 -51.71 -16.68 0.10
N LEU A 55 -50.48 -16.59 0.62
CA LEU A 55 -49.88 -17.62 1.47
C LEU A 55 -50.71 -17.84 2.75
N SER A 56 -51.10 -16.77 3.44
CA SER A 56 -51.90 -16.86 4.67
C SER A 56 -53.25 -17.54 4.42
N ASP A 57 -53.92 -17.22 3.32
CA ASP A 57 -55.19 -17.85 2.97
C ASP A 57 -55.03 -19.33 2.60
N THR A 58 -53.94 -19.70 1.92
CA THR A 58 -53.61 -21.10 1.61
C THR A 58 -53.26 -21.89 2.88
N GLU A 59 -52.54 -21.30 3.85
CA GLU A 59 -52.25 -21.92 5.14
C GLU A 59 -53.54 -22.23 5.93
N LYS A 60 -54.53 -21.32 5.90
CA LYS A 60 -55.86 -21.57 6.49
C LYS A 60 -56.59 -22.73 5.81
N LYS A 61 -56.60 -22.78 4.47
CA LYS A 61 -57.19 -23.88 3.70
C LYS A 61 -56.53 -25.22 4.03
N LYS A 62 -55.19 -25.24 4.12
CA LYS A 62 -54.40 -26.41 4.51
C LYS A 62 -54.76 -26.90 5.89
N SER A 63 -54.81 -26.00 6.88
CA SER A 63 -55.18 -26.35 8.26
C SER A 63 -56.58 -26.96 8.33
N ALA A 64 -57.56 -26.34 7.65
CA ALA A 64 -58.91 -26.87 7.58
C ALA A 64 -58.96 -28.27 6.93
N LYS A 65 -58.23 -28.48 5.82
CA LYS A 65 -58.17 -29.76 5.11
C LYS A 65 -57.45 -30.85 5.93
N GLN A 66 -56.38 -30.49 6.63
CA GLN A 66 -55.67 -31.39 7.54
C GLN A 66 -56.58 -31.86 8.68
N ASN A 67 -57.39 -30.97 9.25
CA ASN A 67 -58.35 -31.33 10.29
C ASN A 67 -59.41 -32.31 9.76
N GLN A 68 -59.91 -32.11 8.53
CA GLN A 68 -60.82 -33.06 7.89
C GLN A 68 -60.18 -34.45 7.73
N LEU A 69 -58.93 -34.51 7.26
CA LEU A 69 -58.19 -35.75 7.08
C LEU A 69 -57.97 -36.49 8.42
N ASN A 70 -57.60 -35.76 9.48
CA ASN A 70 -57.42 -36.32 10.82
C ASN A 70 -58.73 -36.91 11.37
N ASN A 71 -59.84 -36.17 11.24
CA ASN A 71 -61.17 -36.64 11.66
C ASN A 71 -61.58 -37.92 10.90
N GLN A 72 -61.29 -37.99 9.61
CA GLN A 72 -61.56 -39.16 8.78
C GLN A 72 -60.70 -40.37 9.18
N ALA A 73 -59.42 -40.15 9.51
CA ALA A 73 -58.53 -41.18 10.02
C ALA A 73 -59.03 -41.76 11.35
N GLU A 74 -59.52 -40.92 12.27
CA GLU A 74 -60.14 -41.37 13.52
C GLU A 74 -61.42 -42.20 13.28
N GLN A 75 -62.26 -41.80 12.31
CA GLN A 75 -63.44 -42.59 11.95
C GLN A 75 -63.07 -43.97 11.41
N LEU A 76 -62.04 -44.05 10.56
CA LEU A 76 -61.54 -45.31 10.03
C LEU A 76 -61.05 -46.24 11.16
N GLU A 77 -60.36 -45.67 12.15
CA GLU A 77 -59.88 -46.43 13.30
C GLU A 77 -61.03 -46.93 14.18
N ARG A 78 -62.07 -46.12 14.40
CA ARG A 78 -63.30 -46.55 15.09
C ARG A 78 -63.98 -47.72 14.36
N LEU A 79 -64.09 -47.66 13.03
CA LEU A 79 -64.71 -48.72 12.23
C LEU A 79 -63.92 -50.04 12.29
N LYS A 80 -62.57 -49.98 12.31
CA LYS A 80 -61.70 -51.15 12.49
C LYS A 80 -61.87 -51.78 13.87
N GLN A 81 -61.98 -50.97 14.92
CA GLN A 81 -62.22 -51.47 16.28
C GLN A 81 -63.57 -52.19 16.39
N GLN A 82 -64.62 -51.65 15.74
CA GLN A 82 -65.93 -52.28 15.67
C GLN A 82 -65.92 -53.61 14.91
N GLU A 83 -65.07 -53.76 13.89
CA GLU A 83 -64.97 -55.00 13.11
C GLU A 83 -64.63 -56.19 14.01
N ALA A 84 -63.68 -56.04 14.95
CA ALA A 84 -63.30 -57.11 15.87
C ALA A 84 -64.49 -57.60 16.72
N GLU A 85 -65.33 -56.68 17.21
CA GLU A 85 -66.54 -57.05 17.95
C GLU A 85 -67.59 -57.74 17.07
N LEU A 86 -67.79 -57.24 15.85
CA LEU A 86 -68.76 -57.79 14.90
C LEU A 86 -68.35 -59.19 14.42
N VAL A 87 -67.06 -59.41 14.15
CA VAL A 87 -66.51 -60.72 13.80
C VAL A 87 -66.66 -61.70 14.97
N ALA A 88 -66.35 -61.28 16.20
CA ALA A 88 -66.56 -62.13 17.38
C ALA A 88 -68.04 -62.50 17.59
N ARG A 89 -68.99 -61.61 17.28
CA ARG A 89 -70.43 -61.91 17.31
C ARG A 89 -70.83 -62.87 16.19
N LEU A 90 -70.28 -62.72 14.99
CA LEU A 90 -70.50 -63.63 13.87
C LEU A 90 -70.00 -65.04 14.20
N ASP A 91 -68.80 -65.17 14.77
CA ASP A 91 -68.23 -66.46 15.18
C ASP A 91 -69.10 -67.14 16.25
N LYS A 92 -69.60 -66.39 17.24
CA LYS A 92 -70.56 -66.91 18.23
C LYS A 92 -71.86 -67.37 17.59
N ALA A 93 -72.43 -66.58 16.67
CA ALA A 93 -73.66 -66.95 15.96
C ALA A 93 -73.45 -68.19 15.08
N LYS A 94 -72.27 -68.32 14.46
CA LYS A 94 -71.85 -69.50 13.68
C LYS A 94 -71.76 -70.75 14.54
N GLN A 95 -71.05 -70.66 15.68
CA GLN A 95 -70.94 -71.79 16.63
C GLN A 95 -72.32 -72.20 17.17
N GLN A 96 -73.20 -71.25 17.43
CA GLN A 96 -74.56 -71.54 17.89
C GLN A 96 -75.38 -72.22 16.79
N LEU A 97 -75.30 -71.73 15.54
CA LEU A 97 -75.95 -72.35 14.39
C LEU A 97 -75.44 -73.78 14.15
N GLU A 98 -74.12 -74.02 14.24
CA GLU A 98 -73.53 -75.36 14.13
C GLU A 98 -74.04 -76.31 15.23
N LYS A 99 -74.13 -75.84 16.48
CA LYS A 99 -74.69 -76.61 17.60
C LYS A 99 -76.16 -76.96 17.37
N ASP A 100 -76.95 -75.99 16.92
CA ASP A 100 -78.37 -76.17 16.65
C ASP A 100 -78.61 -77.11 15.45
N TYR A 101 -77.74 -77.08 14.43
CA TYR A 101 -77.71 -78.06 13.35
C TYR A 101 -77.45 -79.49 13.84
N GLN A 102 -76.55 -79.69 14.81
CA GLN A 102 -76.26 -81.02 15.37
C GLN A 102 -77.47 -81.60 16.12
N ARG A 103 -78.28 -80.75 16.77
CA ARG A 103 -79.49 -81.18 17.50
C ARG A 103 -80.59 -81.74 16.61
N LEU A 104 -80.62 -81.38 15.31
CA LEU A 104 -81.56 -81.98 14.36
C LEU A 104 -81.40 -83.50 14.22
N SER A 105 -80.21 -84.05 14.52
CA SER A 105 -79.99 -85.50 14.54
C SER A 105 -80.81 -86.21 15.62
N ASP A 106 -81.08 -85.52 16.74
CA ASP A 106 -81.79 -86.07 17.91
C ASP A 106 -83.26 -85.59 17.98
N THR A 107 -83.59 -84.47 17.33
CA THR A 107 -84.93 -83.87 17.33
C THR A 107 -85.27 -83.33 15.94
N PRO A 108 -85.94 -84.12 15.07
CA PRO A 108 -86.19 -83.77 13.67
C PRO A 108 -87.04 -82.51 13.45
N ASP A 109 -87.91 -82.17 14.40
CA ASP A 109 -88.81 -81.00 14.34
C ASP A 109 -88.21 -79.70 14.94
N PHE A 110 -86.91 -79.67 15.21
CA PHE A 110 -86.24 -78.53 15.84
C PHE A 110 -86.13 -77.32 14.87
N ASP A 111 -86.62 -76.16 15.27
CA ASP A 111 -86.61 -74.94 14.44
C ASP A 111 -85.22 -74.27 14.40
N LEU A 112 -84.56 -74.32 13.24
CA LEU A 112 -83.28 -73.65 12.99
C LEU A 112 -83.41 -72.16 12.62
N MET A 113 -84.61 -71.67 12.30
CA MET A 113 -84.83 -70.32 11.79
C MET A 113 -84.24 -69.22 12.71
N PRO A 114 -84.33 -69.31 14.05
CA PRO A 114 -83.73 -68.30 14.92
C PRO A 114 -82.21 -68.21 14.80
N ALA A 115 -81.52 -69.35 14.74
CA ALA A 115 -80.06 -69.41 14.62
C ALA A 115 -79.58 -68.99 13.22
N GLN A 116 -80.31 -69.38 12.16
CA GLN A 116 -80.04 -68.96 10.79
C GLN A 116 -80.22 -67.44 10.64
N SER A 117 -81.30 -66.88 11.18
CA SER A 117 -81.56 -65.44 11.16
C SER A 117 -80.50 -64.66 11.95
N ALA A 118 -80.08 -65.16 13.12
CA ALA A 118 -79.02 -64.55 13.92
C ALA A 118 -77.66 -64.55 13.19
N TYR A 119 -77.30 -65.64 12.52
CA TYR A 119 -76.08 -65.72 11.71
C TYR A 119 -76.15 -64.77 10.49
N GLN A 120 -77.25 -64.77 9.74
CA GLN A 120 -77.46 -63.87 8.60
C GLN A 120 -77.40 -62.39 9.04
N SER A 121 -77.98 -62.04 10.19
CA SER A 121 -77.93 -60.70 10.77
C SER A 121 -76.51 -60.31 11.22
N ALA A 122 -75.76 -61.22 11.83
CA ALA A 122 -74.38 -60.95 12.22
C ALA A 122 -73.47 -60.78 10.99
N TRP A 123 -73.68 -61.60 9.95
CA TRP A 123 -72.93 -61.54 8.70
C TRP A 123 -73.20 -60.24 7.93
N SER A 124 -74.47 -59.81 7.86
CA SER A 124 -74.83 -58.55 7.20
C SER A 124 -74.20 -57.34 7.89
N LYS A 125 -74.11 -57.34 9.23
CA LYS A 125 -73.42 -56.27 9.99
C LYS A 125 -71.92 -56.22 9.74
N VAL A 126 -71.24 -57.37 9.65
CA VAL A 126 -69.82 -57.42 9.26
C VAL A 126 -69.65 -56.87 7.84
N LYS A 127 -70.51 -57.28 6.89
CA LYS A 127 -70.46 -56.79 5.52
C LYS A 127 -70.73 -55.28 5.41
N GLN A 128 -71.69 -54.77 6.18
CA GLN A 128 -71.97 -53.35 6.26
C GLN A 128 -70.75 -52.57 6.78
N ASN A 129 -70.14 -53.00 7.88
CA ASN A 129 -68.92 -52.37 8.41
C ASN A 129 -67.76 -52.41 7.39
N GLN A 130 -67.56 -53.51 6.67
CA GLN A 130 -66.56 -53.60 5.59
C GLN A 130 -66.83 -52.60 4.46
N SER A 131 -68.10 -52.37 4.09
CA SER A 131 -68.49 -51.35 3.11
C SER A 131 -68.20 -49.93 3.63
N GLU A 132 -68.60 -49.64 4.87
CA GLU A 132 -68.34 -48.34 5.53
C GLU A 132 -66.83 -48.07 5.66
N GLN A 133 -66.02 -49.09 5.96
CA GLN A 133 -64.56 -48.96 5.98
C GLN A 133 -63.99 -48.63 4.59
N LEU A 134 -64.52 -49.25 3.52
CA LEU A 134 -64.07 -48.99 2.15
C LEU A 134 -64.39 -47.55 1.72
N GLU A 135 -65.63 -47.09 1.95
CA GLU A 135 -66.06 -45.71 1.67
C GLU A 135 -65.24 -44.69 2.49
N ALA A 136 -65.01 -44.98 3.77
CA ALA A 136 -64.20 -44.14 4.64
C ALA A 136 -62.73 -44.05 4.16
N ARG A 137 -62.19 -45.15 3.61
CA ARG A 137 -60.84 -45.20 3.04
C ARG A 137 -60.74 -44.39 1.74
N GLN A 138 -61.72 -44.54 0.83
CA GLN A 138 -61.79 -43.74 -0.40
C GLN A 138 -61.89 -42.24 -0.10
N THR A 139 -62.68 -41.87 0.92
CA THR A 139 -62.81 -40.48 1.38
C THR A 139 -61.47 -39.97 1.94
N HIS A 140 -60.78 -40.79 2.74
CA HIS A 140 -59.46 -40.46 3.26
C HIS A 140 -58.43 -40.25 2.14
N GLU A 141 -58.40 -41.12 1.13
CA GLU A 141 -57.52 -40.97 -0.05
C GLU A 141 -57.84 -39.68 -0.84
N THR A 142 -59.12 -39.35 -1.01
CA THR A 142 -59.55 -38.11 -1.67
C THR A 142 -59.09 -36.87 -0.90
N LEU A 143 -59.33 -36.83 0.42
CA LEU A 143 -58.87 -35.73 1.29
C LEU A 143 -57.34 -35.61 1.29
N ALA A 144 -56.61 -36.73 1.26
CA ALA A 144 -55.16 -36.74 1.17
C ALA A 144 -54.66 -36.17 -0.17
N SER A 145 -55.32 -36.49 -1.28
CA SER A 145 -55.03 -35.93 -2.61
C SER A 145 -55.30 -34.42 -2.67
N GLU A 146 -56.44 -33.96 -2.15
CA GLU A 146 -56.75 -32.53 -2.06
C GLU A 146 -55.75 -31.76 -1.19
N LEU A 147 -55.35 -32.33 -0.05
CA LEU A 147 -54.32 -31.76 0.81
C LEU A 147 -52.97 -31.69 0.08
N ALA A 148 -52.61 -32.71 -0.70
CA ALA A 148 -51.40 -32.70 -1.51
C ALA A 148 -51.41 -31.58 -2.56
N ALA A 149 -52.56 -31.31 -3.19
CA ALA A 149 -52.72 -30.19 -4.13
C ALA A 149 -52.54 -28.83 -3.44
N ILE A 150 -53.11 -28.64 -2.24
CA ILE A 150 -52.93 -27.41 -1.45
C ILE A 150 -51.45 -27.23 -1.03
N ASN A 151 -50.77 -28.31 -0.65
CA ASN A 151 -49.33 -28.26 -0.32
C ASN A 151 -48.47 -27.86 -1.54
N ALA A 152 -48.85 -28.32 -2.74
CA ALA A 152 -48.17 -27.92 -3.97
C ALA A 152 -48.39 -26.44 -4.28
N GLU A 153 -49.62 -25.93 -4.13
CA GLU A 153 -49.94 -24.50 -4.28
C GLU A 153 -49.13 -23.64 -3.30
N GLU A 154 -49.08 -24.04 -2.02
CA GLU A 154 -48.29 -23.37 -0.99
C GLU A 154 -46.80 -23.29 -1.38
N THR A 155 -46.24 -24.38 -1.91
CA THR A 155 -44.84 -24.45 -2.35
C THR A 155 -44.57 -23.46 -3.48
N VAL A 156 -45.48 -23.33 -4.46
CA VAL A 156 -45.35 -22.37 -5.55
C VAL A 156 -45.40 -20.92 -5.04
N ILE A 157 -46.32 -20.61 -4.11
CA ILE A 157 -46.43 -19.27 -3.53
C ILE A 157 -45.16 -18.93 -2.74
N ARG A 158 -44.66 -19.85 -1.91
CA ARG A 158 -43.40 -19.66 -1.17
C ARG A 158 -42.21 -19.44 -2.11
N GLY A 159 -42.15 -20.18 -3.23
CA GLY A 159 -41.15 -19.97 -4.28
C GLY A 159 -41.20 -18.56 -4.88
N LYS A 160 -42.40 -18.06 -5.21
CA LYS A 160 -42.59 -16.68 -5.70
C LYS A 160 -42.18 -15.63 -4.66
N ILE A 161 -42.54 -15.83 -3.39
CA ILE A 161 -42.13 -14.92 -2.31
C ILE A 161 -40.60 -14.88 -2.20
N ALA A 162 -39.93 -16.03 -2.23
CA ALA A 162 -38.47 -16.10 -2.18
C ALA A 162 -37.83 -15.36 -3.37
N GLN A 163 -38.36 -15.54 -4.58
CA GLN A 163 -37.89 -14.82 -5.77
C GLN A 163 -38.06 -13.31 -5.62
N LEU A 164 -39.25 -12.84 -5.24
CA LEU A 164 -39.53 -11.42 -5.04
C LEU A 164 -38.65 -10.82 -3.92
N GLN A 165 -38.33 -11.59 -2.88
CA GLN A 165 -37.37 -11.15 -1.85
C GLN A 165 -35.97 -10.94 -2.42
N GLU A 166 -35.50 -11.79 -3.34
CA GLU A 166 -34.22 -11.59 -4.02
C GLU A 166 -34.24 -10.37 -4.94
N GLU A 167 -35.30 -10.19 -5.72
CA GLU A 167 -35.51 -9.02 -6.57
C GLU A 167 -35.54 -7.72 -5.76
N ARG A 168 -36.18 -7.74 -4.58
CA ARG A 168 -36.20 -6.60 -3.65
C ARG A 168 -34.80 -6.19 -3.22
N GLN A 169 -33.92 -7.14 -2.90
CA GLN A 169 -32.54 -6.80 -2.53
C GLN A 169 -31.78 -6.15 -3.68
N ARG A 170 -31.94 -6.66 -4.91
CA ARG A 170 -31.32 -6.08 -6.10
C ARG A 170 -31.83 -4.67 -6.38
N ALA A 171 -33.13 -4.43 -6.24
CA ALA A 171 -33.74 -3.11 -6.41
C ALA A 171 -33.22 -2.09 -5.39
N ARG A 172 -33.07 -2.49 -4.11
CA ARG A 172 -32.46 -1.66 -3.06
C ARG A 172 -31.02 -1.29 -3.40
N ILE A 173 -30.22 -2.26 -3.85
CA ILE A 173 -28.82 -2.05 -4.26
C ILE A 173 -28.70 -1.11 -5.46
N ALA A 174 -29.54 -1.30 -6.49
CA ALA A 174 -29.55 -0.43 -7.66
C ALA A 174 -29.88 1.02 -7.29
N THR A 175 -30.86 1.19 -6.39
CA THR A 175 -31.25 2.50 -5.84
C THR A 175 -30.06 3.16 -5.15
N ILE A 176 -29.46 2.51 -4.15
CA ILE A 176 -28.28 3.05 -3.44
C ILE A 176 -27.15 3.36 -4.42
N ARG A 177 -26.83 2.45 -5.35
CA ARG A 177 -25.76 2.66 -6.35
C ARG A 177 -25.95 3.97 -7.13
N SER A 178 -27.18 4.28 -7.55
CA SER A 178 -27.50 5.52 -8.25
C SER A 178 -27.36 6.76 -7.36
N GLU A 179 -27.75 6.66 -6.09
CA GLU A 179 -27.68 7.75 -5.11
C GLU A 179 -26.24 8.07 -4.71
N ILE A 180 -25.38 7.06 -4.60
CA ILE A 180 -23.96 7.25 -4.22
C ILE A 180 -23.03 7.53 -5.40
N SER A 181 -23.54 7.49 -6.64
CA SER A 181 -22.75 7.74 -7.87
C SER A 181 -23.08 9.12 -8.43
N GLN A 182 -22.66 10.17 -7.72
CA GLN A 182 -23.05 11.55 -7.98
C GLN A 182 -21.86 12.48 -8.17
N LYS A 183 -22.09 13.53 -8.96
CA LYS A 183 -21.22 14.71 -9.07
C LYS A 183 -21.84 15.85 -8.28
N GLY A 184 -21.00 16.63 -7.61
CA GLY A 184 -21.48 17.75 -6.80
C GLY A 184 -20.42 18.81 -6.61
N ASP A 185 -20.89 20.03 -6.31
CA ASP A 185 -20.06 21.17 -5.98
C ASP A 185 -20.26 21.54 -4.50
N LEU A 186 -19.16 21.80 -3.80
CA LEU A 186 -19.17 22.17 -2.39
C LEU A 186 -18.31 23.41 -2.14
N THR A 187 -18.78 24.29 -1.26
CA THR A 187 -17.97 25.41 -0.75
C THR A 187 -17.57 25.14 0.70
N VAL A 188 -16.27 25.11 0.97
CA VAL A 188 -15.73 24.89 2.31
C VAL A 188 -14.83 26.04 2.75
N SER A 189 -14.95 26.42 4.03
CA SER A 189 -13.99 27.30 4.70
C SER A 189 -13.12 26.49 5.66
N PHE A 190 -11.81 26.71 5.62
CA PHE A 190 -10.85 26.10 6.54
C PHE A 190 -9.84 27.13 7.02
N THR A 191 -9.55 27.10 8.32
CA THR A 191 -8.57 27.97 8.96
C THR A 191 -7.43 27.10 9.48
N ASN A 192 -6.22 27.36 8.98
CA ASN A 192 -5.00 26.71 9.42
C ASN A 192 -4.18 27.67 10.28
N THR A 193 -3.48 27.13 11.28
CA THR A 193 -2.49 27.91 12.04
C THR A 193 -1.12 27.64 11.44
N CYS A 194 -0.54 28.64 10.76
CA CYS A 194 0.78 28.55 10.15
C CYS A 194 1.85 28.44 11.24
N ARG A 195 2.86 27.61 11.02
CA ARG A 195 4.05 27.61 11.88
C ARG A 195 4.91 28.84 11.55
N SER A 196 5.59 29.37 12.56
CA SER A 196 6.45 30.55 12.43
C SER A 196 7.66 30.35 11.51
N ASP A 197 8.03 29.10 11.22
CA ASP A 197 9.15 28.72 10.35
C ASP A 197 8.72 28.39 8.90
N MET A 198 7.43 28.50 8.57
CA MET A 198 6.91 28.23 7.23
C MET A 198 6.81 29.51 6.39
N THR A 199 7.03 29.38 5.08
CA THR A 199 6.73 30.48 4.15
C THR A 199 5.23 30.65 3.96
N LEU A 200 4.83 31.84 3.51
CA LEU A 200 3.45 32.16 3.15
C LEU A 200 2.85 31.15 2.17
N GLU A 201 3.62 30.79 1.14
CA GLU A 201 3.22 29.83 0.11
C GLU A 201 3.06 28.41 0.68
N GLN A 202 3.96 27.99 1.56
CA GLN A 202 3.88 26.69 2.24
C GLN A 202 2.62 26.60 3.12
N CYS A 203 2.33 27.65 3.89
CA CYS A 203 1.12 27.67 4.71
C CYS A 203 -0.15 27.69 3.84
N ALA A 204 -0.16 28.45 2.74
CA ALA A 204 -1.29 28.49 1.82
C ALA A 204 -1.55 27.11 1.19
N LYS A 205 -0.50 26.42 0.73
CA LYS A 205 -0.58 25.07 0.15
C LYS A 205 -1.11 24.05 1.16
N GLN A 206 -0.59 24.07 2.39
CA GLN A 206 -1.06 23.19 3.46
C GLN A 206 -2.55 23.43 3.78
N THR A 207 -2.95 24.70 3.85
CA THR A 207 -4.35 25.09 4.11
C THR A 207 -5.27 24.60 3.00
N THR A 208 -4.86 24.72 1.73
CA THR A 208 -5.60 24.17 0.59
C THR A 208 -5.77 22.65 0.72
N THR A 209 -4.71 21.90 1.07
CA THR A 209 -4.79 20.45 1.27
C THR A 209 -5.79 20.08 2.37
N LEU A 210 -5.74 20.75 3.52
CA LEU A 210 -6.64 20.49 4.64
C LEU A 210 -8.09 20.87 4.31
N ALA A 211 -8.30 21.97 3.58
CA ALA A 211 -9.60 22.38 3.10
C ALA A 211 -10.19 21.36 2.11
N LEU A 212 -9.39 20.81 1.19
CA LEU A 212 -9.83 19.74 0.29
C LEU A 212 -10.18 18.45 1.06
N GLN A 213 -9.41 18.08 2.09
CA GLN A 213 -9.76 16.94 2.96
C GLN A 213 -11.10 17.17 3.68
N LYS A 214 -11.33 18.39 4.17
CA LYS A 214 -12.63 18.78 4.76
C LYS A 214 -13.75 18.67 3.72
N ALA A 215 -13.54 19.14 2.49
CA ALA A 215 -14.53 19.05 1.41
C ALA A 215 -14.90 17.60 1.08
N VAL A 216 -13.90 16.71 0.94
CA VAL A 216 -14.14 15.29 0.67
C VAL A 216 -14.95 14.64 1.80
N ARG A 217 -14.59 14.88 3.07
CA ARG A 217 -15.33 14.34 4.22
C ARG A 217 -16.76 14.87 4.31
N GLN A 218 -16.95 16.17 4.10
CA GLN A 218 -18.28 16.78 4.13
C GLN A 218 -19.16 16.24 3.00
N TYR A 219 -18.64 16.17 1.78
CA TYR A 219 -19.35 15.61 0.63
C TYR A 219 -19.68 14.12 0.82
N GLN A 220 -18.77 13.35 1.42
CA GLN A 220 -19.03 11.96 1.77
C GLN A 220 -20.25 11.83 2.71
N ASN A 221 -20.31 12.68 3.73
CA ASN A 221 -21.41 12.67 4.68
C ASN A 221 -22.73 13.14 4.05
N GLU A 222 -22.71 14.21 3.24
CA GLU A 222 -23.88 14.68 2.49
C GLU A 222 -24.43 13.60 1.55
N LEU A 223 -23.55 12.86 0.89
CA LEU A 223 -23.92 11.76 0.01
C LEU A 223 -24.58 10.59 0.77
N ILE A 224 -24.01 10.18 1.91
CA ILE A 224 -24.55 9.09 2.74
C ILE A 224 -25.87 9.50 3.40
N ASP A 225 -25.92 10.70 3.97
CA ASP A 225 -27.13 11.24 4.62
C ASP A 225 -28.27 11.47 3.60
N GLY A 226 -27.93 11.67 2.32
CA GLY A 226 -28.88 11.81 1.22
C GLY A 226 -29.43 10.49 0.64
N THR A 227 -28.96 9.33 1.10
CA THR A 227 -29.46 8.04 0.59
C THR A 227 -30.84 7.69 1.16
N THR A 228 -31.63 6.91 0.40
CA THR A 228 -32.95 6.41 0.84
C THR A 228 -32.86 5.55 2.10
N GLU A 229 -31.70 4.94 2.38
CA GLU A 229 -31.44 4.13 3.57
C GLU A 229 -30.32 4.70 4.46
N ALA A 230 -30.29 6.03 4.61
CA ALA A 230 -29.22 6.78 5.30
C ALA A 230 -28.81 6.20 6.66
N LYS A 231 -29.76 5.72 7.48
CA LYS A 231 -29.45 5.14 8.79
C LYS A 231 -28.52 3.92 8.68
N LEU A 232 -28.80 3.01 7.74
CA LEU A 232 -28.03 1.79 7.54
C LEU A 232 -26.72 2.10 6.81
N ALA A 233 -26.77 2.96 5.78
CA ALA A 233 -25.60 3.42 5.06
C ALA A 233 -24.58 4.10 6.01
N LYS A 234 -25.05 4.92 6.96
CA LYS A 234 -24.21 5.59 7.96
C LYS A 234 -23.58 4.61 8.96
N GLN A 235 -24.30 3.57 9.37
CA GLN A 235 -23.75 2.52 10.26
C GLN A 235 -22.61 1.75 9.60
N ASN A 236 -22.67 1.55 8.28
CA ASN A 236 -21.68 0.77 7.54
C ASN A 236 -20.76 1.62 6.65
N GLN A 237 -20.76 2.95 6.82
CA GLN A 237 -20.00 3.88 5.96
C GLN A 237 -18.50 3.56 5.92
N SER A 238 -17.92 3.08 7.02
CA SER A 238 -16.51 2.70 7.09
C SER A 238 -16.16 1.43 6.29
N GLN A 239 -17.17 0.63 5.91
CA GLN A 239 -16.98 -0.63 5.18
C GLN A 239 -17.11 -0.46 3.65
N ALA A 240 -17.47 0.74 3.18
CA ALA A 240 -17.75 1.01 1.78
C ALA A 240 -16.81 2.09 1.21
N ALA A 241 -16.07 1.73 0.16
CA ALA A 241 -15.22 2.67 -0.56
C ALA A 241 -16.03 3.43 -1.64
N LEU A 242 -16.25 4.73 -1.40
CA LEU A 242 -16.96 5.62 -2.33
C LEU A 242 -16.07 6.25 -3.41
N ASN A 243 -14.75 6.15 -3.26
CA ASN A 243 -13.71 6.71 -4.15
C ASN A 243 -14.06 8.12 -4.66
N ILE A 244 -13.99 9.10 -3.77
CA ILE A 244 -14.34 10.49 -4.07
C ILE A 244 -13.14 11.19 -4.70
N HIS A 245 -13.33 11.71 -5.91
CA HIS A 245 -12.29 12.43 -6.65
C HIS A 245 -12.59 13.93 -6.69
N VAL A 246 -11.59 14.75 -6.37
CA VAL A 246 -11.63 16.20 -6.63
C VAL A 246 -11.37 16.44 -8.12
N LEU A 247 -12.36 16.93 -8.85
CA LEU A 247 -12.25 17.26 -10.27
C LEU A 247 -11.63 18.64 -10.47
N LYS A 248 -12.07 19.62 -9.67
CA LYS A 248 -11.63 21.01 -9.75
C LYS A 248 -11.75 21.66 -8.38
N HIS A 249 -10.88 22.64 -8.12
CA HIS A 249 -11.04 23.53 -6.97
C HIS A 249 -10.61 24.94 -7.35
N GLN A 250 -11.24 25.95 -6.74
CA GLN A 250 -10.89 27.35 -6.91
C GLN A 250 -10.99 28.08 -5.57
N SER A 251 -9.95 28.85 -5.25
CA SER A 251 -9.95 29.74 -4.09
C SER A 251 -10.86 30.94 -4.37
N SER A 252 -11.89 31.11 -3.56
CA SER A 252 -12.81 32.25 -3.63
C SER A 252 -12.40 33.39 -2.71
N LYS A 253 -11.77 33.06 -1.57
CA LYS A 253 -11.21 34.01 -0.61
C LYS A 253 -10.03 33.37 0.10
N ALA A 254 -8.97 34.15 0.30
CA ALA A 254 -7.81 33.77 1.10
C ALA A 254 -7.37 34.98 1.91
N GLU A 255 -7.29 34.84 3.23
CA GLU A 255 -6.94 35.95 4.13
C GLU A 255 -6.19 35.47 5.37
N PHE A 256 -5.32 36.35 5.88
CA PHE A 256 -4.73 36.21 7.20
C PHE A 256 -5.65 36.84 8.24
N SER A 257 -5.85 36.12 9.35
CA SER A 257 -6.53 36.64 10.54
C SER A 257 -5.61 36.48 11.76
N GLY A 258 -5.29 37.58 12.44
CA GLY A 258 -4.35 37.57 13.57
C GLY A 258 -2.90 37.36 13.14
N GLU A 259 -2.05 36.86 14.05
CA GLU A 259 -0.61 36.75 13.82
C GLU A 259 -0.24 35.60 12.87
N ASN A 260 -0.89 34.42 13.01
CA ASN A 260 -0.47 33.20 12.31
C ASN A 260 -1.65 32.36 11.73
N GLN A 261 -2.89 32.86 11.67
CA GLN A 261 -3.99 32.06 11.11
C GLN A 261 -4.26 32.44 9.65
N TYR A 262 -4.34 31.42 8.80
CA TYR A 262 -4.66 31.57 7.38
C TYR A 262 -5.97 30.87 7.07
N THR A 263 -6.95 31.64 6.60
CA THR A 263 -8.28 31.14 6.24
C THR A 263 -8.44 31.12 4.74
N GLN A 264 -8.96 30.00 4.22
CA GLN A 264 -9.25 29.83 2.81
C GLN A 264 -10.66 29.30 2.59
N ILE A 265 -11.37 29.92 1.65
CA ILE A 265 -12.69 29.47 1.18
C ILE A 265 -12.53 28.88 -0.22
N LEU A 266 -12.73 27.57 -0.34
CA LEU A 266 -12.62 26.82 -1.59
C LEU A 266 -14.00 26.45 -2.14
N LYS A 267 -14.19 26.67 -3.43
CA LYS A 267 -15.23 25.99 -4.23
C LYS A 267 -14.61 24.74 -4.84
N VAL A 268 -15.19 23.57 -4.61
CA VAL A 268 -14.63 22.26 -4.99
C VAL A 268 -15.69 21.46 -5.75
N SER A 269 -15.34 20.95 -6.92
CA SER A 269 -16.16 20.01 -7.70
C SER A 269 -15.67 18.59 -7.46
N LEU A 270 -16.57 17.69 -7.10
CA LEU A 270 -16.29 16.32 -6.66
C LEU A 270 -17.08 15.32 -7.51
N ASN A 271 -16.53 14.12 -7.69
CA ASN A 271 -17.18 13.01 -8.35
C ASN A 271 -16.91 11.71 -7.59
N THR A 272 -17.94 10.96 -7.23
CA THR A 272 -17.79 9.64 -6.63
C THR A 272 -17.63 8.56 -7.70
N ARG A 273 -16.87 7.52 -7.39
CA ARG A 273 -16.73 6.30 -8.21
C ARG A 273 -16.78 5.07 -7.30
N PRO A 274 -17.93 4.79 -6.67
CA PRO A 274 -18.03 3.74 -5.67
C PRO A 274 -17.57 2.39 -6.24
N ALA A 275 -16.95 1.56 -5.39
CA ALA A 275 -16.66 0.18 -5.77
C ALA A 275 -17.96 -0.59 -6.08
N GLU A 276 -17.90 -1.60 -6.95
CA GLU A 276 -19.10 -2.37 -7.37
C GLU A 276 -19.88 -2.95 -6.18
N ASN A 277 -19.17 -3.36 -5.12
CA ASN A 277 -19.73 -3.91 -3.89
C ASN A 277 -20.10 -2.86 -2.83
N ALA A 278 -19.81 -1.58 -3.05
CA ALA A 278 -20.07 -0.52 -2.06
C ALA A 278 -21.55 -0.43 -1.63
N PRO A 279 -22.55 -0.55 -2.53
CA PRO A 279 -23.96 -0.58 -2.11
C PRO A 279 -24.28 -1.75 -1.16
N CYS A 280 -23.74 -2.94 -1.40
CA CYS A 280 -23.95 -4.10 -0.52
C CYS A 280 -23.32 -3.89 0.85
N LYS A 281 -22.11 -3.29 0.90
CA LYS A 281 -21.46 -2.95 2.17
C LYS A 281 -22.25 -1.91 2.95
N LEU A 282 -22.75 -0.86 2.29
CA LEU A 282 -23.58 0.16 2.93
C LEU A 282 -24.87 -0.43 3.51
N LEU A 283 -25.50 -1.36 2.79
CA LEU A 283 -26.74 -2.00 3.21
C LEU A 283 -26.55 -3.26 4.08
N ASN A 284 -25.31 -3.69 4.33
CA ASN A 284 -24.99 -4.98 4.96
C ASN A 284 -25.74 -6.17 4.30
N ILE A 285 -25.74 -6.21 2.97
CA ILE A 285 -26.36 -7.26 2.15
C ILE A 285 -25.25 -8.16 1.57
N ASP A 286 -25.57 -9.44 1.36
CA ASP A 286 -24.67 -10.39 0.72
C ASP A 286 -24.20 -9.88 -0.66
N SER A 287 -22.91 -10.01 -0.93
CA SER A 287 -22.29 -9.51 -2.16
C SER A 287 -22.89 -10.10 -3.43
N LYS A 288 -23.53 -11.28 -3.38
CA LYS A 288 -24.19 -11.92 -4.54
C LYS A 288 -25.24 -11.03 -5.21
N TYR A 289 -25.79 -10.05 -4.49
CA TYR A 289 -26.78 -9.13 -5.03
C TYR A 289 -26.17 -7.86 -5.68
N CYS A 290 -24.89 -7.57 -5.46
CA CYS A 290 -24.20 -6.43 -6.08
C CYS A 290 -23.66 -6.72 -7.48
N PHE A 291 -23.51 -7.99 -7.83
CA PHE A 291 -23.02 -8.40 -9.14
C PHE A 291 -24.21 -8.82 -10.02
N SER A 292 -24.21 -8.35 -11.27
CA SER A 292 -25.23 -8.75 -12.25
C SER A 292 -25.05 -10.23 -12.58
N PRO A 293 -26.13 -11.05 -12.61
CA PRO A 293 -26.05 -12.47 -12.96
C PRO A 293 -25.85 -12.72 -14.47
N SER A 294 -25.57 -11.69 -15.27
CA SER A 294 -25.60 -11.75 -16.74
C SER A 294 -24.34 -11.22 -17.44
N GLN A 295 -23.17 -11.30 -16.81
CA GLN A 295 -21.89 -11.23 -17.53
C GLN A 295 -21.20 -12.59 -17.55
N VAL A 296 -21.91 -13.58 -18.10
CA VAL A 296 -21.28 -14.74 -18.74
C VAL A 296 -21.61 -14.61 -20.22
N VAL A 297 -20.74 -13.90 -20.95
CA VAL A 297 -20.70 -13.94 -22.41
C VAL A 297 -19.31 -14.45 -22.77
N ASP A 298 -19.33 -15.51 -23.58
CA ASP A 298 -18.23 -16.20 -24.25
C ASP A 298 -16.79 -15.75 -23.98
N GLY A 299 -15.99 -16.71 -23.51
CA GLY A 299 -14.73 -16.97 -24.19
C GLY A 299 -13.51 -16.13 -23.83
N GLU A 300 -13.44 -15.50 -22.66
CA GLU A 300 -12.16 -15.15 -22.03
C GLU A 300 -12.22 -15.46 -20.53
N LYS A 301 -11.24 -16.22 -20.02
CA LYS A 301 -11.06 -16.43 -18.58
C LYS A 301 -10.76 -15.08 -17.91
N VAL A 302 -11.78 -14.35 -17.52
CA VAL A 302 -11.66 -13.32 -16.50
C VAL A 302 -11.70 -14.03 -15.16
N THR A 303 -10.54 -14.40 -14.65
CA THR A 303 -10.40 -14.80 -13.25
C THR A 303 -10.67 -13.57 -12.39
N GLU A 304 -11.90 -13.45 -11.86
CA GLU A 304 -12.22 -12.46 -10.83
C GLU A 304 -11.19 -12.56 -9.71
N THR A 305 -10.41 -11.50 -9.56
CA THR A 305 -9.30 -11.46 -8.60
C THR A 305 -9.80 -10.67 -7.40
N ALA A 306 -10.10 -11.32 -6.28
CA ALA A 306 -10.63 -10.64 -5.08
C ALA A 306 -9.61 -9.63 -4.54
N TRP A 307 -10.00 -8.39 -4.24
CA TRP A 307 -9.06 -7.37 -3.78
C TRP A 307 -9.00 -7.32 -2.25
N HIS A 308 -7.80 -7.24 -1.69
CA HIS A 308 -7.55 -7.15 -0.26
C HIS A 308 -6.72 -5.93 0.08
N THR A 309 -6.95 -5.37 1.26
CA THR A 309 -6.21 -4.21 1.76
C THR A 309 -4.87 -4.66 2.30
N LEU A 310 -3.80 -4.08 1.74
CA LEU A 310 -2.44 -4.22 2.22
C LEU A 310 -2.00 -2.91 2.91
N THR A 311 -1.76 -2.97 4.21
CA THR A 311 -1.19 -1.86 4.97
C THR A 311 0.33 -1.98 5.02
N ILE A 312 1.07 -1.02 4.45
CA ILE A 312 2.53 -1.05 4.42
C ILE A 312 3.09 0.02 5.35
N ARG A 313 3.99 -0.39 6.24
CA ARG A 313 4.71 0.50 7.16
C ARG A 313 6.21 0.24 7.07
N SER A 314 7.00 1.28 7.24
CA SER A 314 8.46 1.23 7.25
C SER A 314 9.03 1.75 8.57
N ASN A 315 10.27 1.39 8.88
CA ASN A 315 11.07 2.04 9.92
C ASN A 315 11.57 3.45 9.51
N GLN A 316 11.36 3.86 8.25
CA GLN A 316 11.76 5.16 7.70
C GLN A 316 10.54 5.94 7.19
N TYR A 317 10.64 7.27 7.17
CA TYR A 317 9.61 8.16 6.61
C TYR A 317 10.02 8.72 5.25
N GLY A 318 9.05 9.07 4.40
CA GLY A 318 9.31 9.64 3.06
C GLY A 318 10.02 8.68 2.11
N ASP A 319 9.80 7.38 2.28
CA ASP A 319 10.18 6.36 1.30
C ASP A 319 9.19 6.32 0.13
N THR A 320 9.48 5.51 -0.89
CA THR A 320 8.64 5.28 -2.07
C THR A 320 8.24 3.82 -2.09
N VAL A 321 6.94 3.56 -2.04
CA VAL A 321 6.35 2.22 -2.15
C VAL A 321 5.99 1.96 -3.61
N LEU A 322 6.48 0.85 -4.15
CA LEU A 322 6.12 0.32 -5.46
C LEU A 322 5.51 -1.07 -5.32
N ILE A 323 4.42 -1.33 -6.05
CA ILE A 323 3.81 -2.65 -6.19
C ILE A 323 3.85 -3.04 -7.66
N ASP A 324 4.45 -4.17 -7.98
CA ASP A 324 4.68 -4.65 -9.35
C ASP A 324 5.31 -3.58 -10.26
N GLY A 325 6.21 -2.77 -9.67
CA GLY A 325 6.89 -1.66 -10.35
C GLY A 325 6.10 -0.35 -10.46
N VAL A 326 4.85 -0.30 -10.00
CA VAL A 326 4.00 0.90 -10.01
C VAL A 326 4.10 1.65 -8.68
N LYS A 327 4.29 2.98 -8.69
CA LYS A 327 4.47 3.82 -7.49
C LYS A 327 3.14 4.20 -6.83
N TYR A 328 3.01 3.94 -5.52
CA TYR A 328 1.79 4.19 -4.73
C TYR A 328 1.93 5.27 -3.64
N GLY A 329 3.12 5.82 -3.43
CA GLY A 329 3.35 6.90 -2.45
C GLY A 329 4.43 6.54 -1.44
N SER A 330 4.31 7.03 -0.20
CA SER A 330 5.25 6.80 0.90
C SER A 330 4.58 6.12 2.07
N THR A 331 5.31 5.32 2.86
CA THR A 331 4.75 4.72 4.07
C THR A 331 4.47 5.77 5.16
N PRO A 332 3.46 5.56 6.04
CA PRO A 332 2.47 4.48 5.98
C PRO A 332 1.51 4.66 4.81
N VAL A 333 1.22 3.57 4.09
CA VAL A 333 0.29 3.57 2.95
C VAL A 333 -0.62 2.34 3.02
N GLU A 334 -1.88 2.54 2.66
CA GLU A 334 -2.88 1.48 2.53
C GLU A 334 -3.27 1.37 1.05
N ILE A 335 -3.15 0.18 0.49
CA ILE A 335 -3.34 -0.09 -0.94
C ILE A 335 -4.22 -1.32 -1.08
N MET A 336 -5.22 -1.29 -1.95
CA MET A 336 -5.95 -2.51 -2.31
C MET A 336 -5.24 -3.19 -3.48
N LEU A 337 -4.96 -4.48 -3.33
CA LEU A 337 -4.33 -5.30 -4.36
C LEU A 337 -5.21 -6.53 -4.64
N PRO A 338 -5.25 -7.01 -5.89
CA PRO A 338 -5.98 -8.23 -6.21
C PRO A 338 -5.35 -9.44 -5.52
N MET A 339 -6.09 -10.53 -5.42
CA MET A 339 -5.64 -11.77 -4.84
C MET A 339 -4.56 -12.38 -5.72
N GLY A 340 -3.36 -12.56 -5.19
CA GLY A 340 -2.26 -13.06 -5.98
C GLY A 340 -0.91 -12.65 -5.42
N ASN A 341 0.14 -13.10 -6.08
CA ASN A 341 1.49 -12.70 -5.74
C ASN A 341 1.76 -11.32 -6.30
N HIS A 342 2.11 -10.39 -5.41
CA HIS A 342 2.54 -9.05 -5.75
C HIS A 342 3.98 -8.85 -5.30
N GLN A 343 4.79 -8.25 -6.16
CA GLN A 343 6.14 -7.84 -5.78
C GLN A 343 6.07 -6.45 -5.16
N ILE A 344 6.48 -6.35 -3.91
CA ILE A 344 6.50 -5.11 -3.15
C ILE A 344 7.93 -4.65 -3.05
N SER A 345 8.19 -3.44 -3.54
CA SER A 345 9.48 -2.75 -3.41
C SER A 345 9.29 -1.46 -2.60
N ILE A 346 10.15 -1.22 -1.61
CA ILE A 346 10.14 0.03 -0.85
C ILE A 346 11.53 0.63 -0.96
N GLU A 347 11.58 1.81 -1.55
CA GLU A 347 12.78 2.51 -1.97
C GLU A 347 12.93 3.80 -1.18
N LYS A 348 14.13 4.04 -0.65
CA LYS A 348 14.48 5.32 -0.06
C LYS A 348 15.91 5.63 -0.44
N GLU A 349 16.16 6.88 -0.80
CA GLU A 349 17.52 7.36 -1.05
C GLU A 349 18.40 7.11 0.18
N GLY A 350 19.60 6.56 -0.05
CA GLY A 350 20.51 6.14 1.03
C GLY A 350 20.17 4.79 1.69
N TYR A 351 19.16 4.06 1.24
CA TYR A 351 18.77 2.74 1.78
C TYR A 351 18.75 1.64 0.71
N SER A 352 19.00 0.41 1.14
CA SER A 352 18.81 -0.79 0.32
C SER A 352 17.33 -0.97 0.07
N THR A 353 16.96 -1.17 -1.20
CA THR A 353 15.57 -1.43 -1.56
C THR A 353 15.09 -2.68 -0.83
N PHE A 354 14.04 -2.52 -0.03
CA PHE A 354 13.35 -3.66 0.56
C PHE A 354 12.48 -4.28 -0.54
N ARG A 355 12.70 -5.55 -0.88
CA ARG A 355 11.92 -6.30 -1.88
C ARG A 355 11.38 -7.57 -1.26
N THR A 356 10.09 -7.81 -1.46
CA THR A 356 9.45 -9.08 -1.10
C THR A 356 8.35 -9.39 -2.09
N ASP A 357 8.21 -10.66 -2.44
CA ASP A 357 6.98 -11.15 -3.08
C ASP A 357 6.00 -11.52 -1.96
N LEU A 358 4.77 -11.05 -2.06
CA LEU A 358 3.73 -11.25 -1.06
C LEU A 358 2.48 -11.82 -1.73
N MET A 359 2.04 -12.99 -1.27
CA MET A 359 0.73 -13.52 -1.63
C MET A 359 -0.34 -12.73 -0.88
N VAL A 360 -1.16 -12.00 -1.62
CA VAL A 360 -2.33 -11.30 -1.11
C VAL A 360 -3.53 -12.25 -1.21
N SER A 361 -4.00 -12.75 -0.07
CA SER A 361 -5.19 -13.63 0.01
C SER A 361 -6.21 -13.19 1.06
N GLN A 362 -5.85 -12.18 1.86
CA GLN A 362 -6.66 -11.55 2.88
C GLN A 362 -6.07 -10.17 3.20
N ASP A 363 -6.82 -9.35 3.95
CA ASP A 363 -6.31 -8.09 4.46
C ASP A 363 -5.11 -8.36 5.39
N GLN A 364 -3.99 -7.70 5.14
CA GLN A 364 -2.76 -7.95 5.87
C GLN A 364 -1.89 -6.71 5.97
N ALA A 365 -0.97 -6.73 6.93
CA ALA A 365 -0.01 -5.66 7.15
C ALA A 365 1.41 -6.14 6.87
N LEU A 366 2.17 -5.36 6.10
CA LEU A 366 3.58 -5.57 5.84
C LEU A 366 4.39 -4.49 6.58
N ARG A 367 5.34 -4.93 7.41
CA ARG A 367 6.33 -4.04 8.01
C ARG A 367 7.68 -4.24 7.34
N ALA A 368 8.16 -3.22 6.67
CA ALA A 368 9.48 -3.20 6.07
C ALA A 368 10.51 -2.59 7.01
N ASN A 369 11.70 -3.17 7.02
CA ASN A 369 12.85 -2.64 7.73
C ASN A 369 13.93 -2.29 6.71
N LEU A 370 13.98 -1.03 6.29
CA LEU A 370 14.98 -0.52 5.37
C LEU A 370 16.32 -0.41 6.09
N VAL A 371 17.34 -1.01 5.48
CA VAL A 371 18.73 -0.96 5.93
C VAL A 371 19.43 0.12 5.13
N ALA A 372 20.11 1.06 5.80
CA ALA A 372 20.88 2.08 5.12
C ALA A 372 21.90 1.40 4.18
N LYS A 373 21.93 1.82 2.91
CA LYS A 373 23.04 1.48 2.02
C LYS A 373 24.26 2.06 2.69
N ARG A 374 25.27 1.22 2.94
CA ARG A 374 26.60 1.77 3.17
C ARG A 374 26.95 2.48 1.88
N ASN A 375 26.98 3.81 1.89
CA ASN A 375 27.71 4.56 0.88
C ASN A 375 29.15 4.10 1.04
N VAL A 376 29.56 3.12 0.23
CA VAL A 376 30.96 2.78 0.09
C VAL A 376 31.54 3.96 -0.67
N ALA A 377 31.94 4.98 0.10
CA ALA A 377 32.54 6.18 -0.43
C ALA A 377 33.67 5.76 -1.37
N LYS A 378 33.69 6.31 -2.58
CA LYS A 378 34.72 5.95 -3.56
C LYS A 378 35.85 6.96 -3.45
N THR A 379 37.10 6.49 -3.54
CA THR A 379 38.23 7.41 -3.63
C THR A 379 38.03 8.35 -4.83
N GLY A 380 38.19 9.67 -4.59
CA GLY A 380 37.97 10.72 -5.58
C GLY A 380 36.53 11.25 -5.67
N GLU A 381 35.57 10.68 -4.93
CA GLU A 381 34.22 11.26 -4.80
C GLU A 381 34.31 12.61 -4.07
N THR A 382 33.69 13.65 -4.63
CA THR A 382 33.73 15.00 -4.07
C THR A 382 32.42 15.43 -3.41
N PHE A 383 32.52 16.22 -2.34
CA PHE A 383 31.40 16.84 -1.65
C PHE A 383 31.83 18.13 -0.96
N ALA A 384 30.90 18.96 -0.52
CA ALA A 384 31.18 20.08 0.36
C ALA A 384 30.16 20.09 1.49
N ASP A 385 30.63 20.27 2.73
CA ASP A 385 29.71 20.40 3.87
C ASP A 385 28.98 21.75 3.82
N ASN A 386 27.73 21.75 4.29
CA ASN A 386 26.88 22.94 4.22
C ASN A 386 27.35 24.03 5.20
N LEU A 387 27.74 25.19 4.67
CA LEU A 387 28.05 26.41 5.43
C LEU A 387 27.07 27.56 5.16
N GLY A 388 25.85 27.24 4.71
CA GLY A 388 24.86 28.22 4.30
C GLY A 388 25.30 28.97 3.05
N SER A 389 25.39 30.30 3.13
CA SER A 389 25.87 31.14 2.03
C SER A 389 27.39 31.33 2.00
N LEU A 390 28.13 30.79 2.98
CA LEU A 390 29.58 30.94 3.06
C LEU A 390 30.28 29.94 2.11
N PRO A 391 31.44 30.31 1.55
CA PRO A 391 32.21 29.40 0.70
C PRO A 391 32.73 28.22 1.52
N ALA A 392 32.28 27.00 1.19
CA ALA A 392 32.75 25.76 1.78
C ALA A 392 33.91 25.14 0.98
N PRO A 393 34.89 24.49 1.63
CA PRO A 393 35.87 23.68 0.93
C PRO A 393 35.20 22.44 0.34
N GLU A 394 35.39 22.25 -0.96
CA GLU A 394 35.11 20.98 -1.62
C GLU A 394 36.16 19.95 -1.14
N MET A 395 35.70 18.77 -0.77
CA MET A 395 36.46 17.68 -0.17
C MET A 395 36.44 16.49 -1.12
N ALA A 396 37.57 15.82 -1.30
CA ALA A 396 37.67 14.54 -2.00
C ALA A 396 37.89 13.40 -1.00
N VAL A 397 37.17 12.30 -1.18
CA VAL A 397 37.28 11.09 -0.37
C VAL A 397 38.58 10.34 -0.71
N VAL A 398 39.29 9.87 0.32
CA VAL A 398 40.37 8.88 0.24
C VAL A 398 39.95 7.69 1.11
N THR A 399 39.78 6.52 0.49
CA THR A 399 39.29 5.33 1.21
C THR A 399 40.37 4.65 2.05
N GLU A 400 39.97 3.73 2.91
CA GLU A 400 40.92 2.80 3.51
C GLU A 400 41.67 2.01 2.43
N GLY A 401 42.91 1.63 2.71
CA GLY A 401 43.76 1.00 1.72
C GLY A 401 45.20 0.89 2.17
N THR A 402 46.04 0.46 1.25
CA THR A 402 47.49 0.44 1.42
C THR A 402 48.07 1.33 0.33
N TYR A 403 48.88 2.30 0.74
CA TYR A 403 49.43 3.33 -0.12
C TYR A 403 50.94 3.38 0.02
N MET A 404 51.62 3.81 -1.03
CA MET A 404 53.07 3.96 -1.06
C MET A 404 53.41 5.46 -0.96
N VAL A 405 54.27 5.81 0.00
CA VAL A 405 54.72 7.18 0.31
C VAL A 405 56.23 7.17 0.57
N GLY A 406 56.80 8.32 0.93
CA GLY A 406 58.23 8.52 1.12
C GLY A 406 58.99 8.64 -0.19
N GLU A 407 60.30 8.81 -0.09
CA GLU A 407 61.19 8.93 -1.25
C GLU A 407 60.99 7.76 -2.20
N ARG A 408 60.67 8.07 -3.48
CA ARG A 408 60.38 7.09 -4.55
C ARG A 408 59.34 6.04 -4.15
N ALA A 409 58.35 6.43 -3.34
CA ALA A 409 57.29 5.57 -2.86
C ALA A 409 57.80 4.32 -2.12
N GLY A 410 58.93 4.43 -1.41
CA GLY A 410 59.57 3.29 -0.71
C GLY A 410 58.94 2.89 0.63
N LYS A 411 58.02 3.67 1.19
CA LYS A 411 57.35 3.42 2.49
C LYS A 411 55.90 3.03 2.27
N GLN A 412 55.51 1.85 2.73
CA GLN A 412 54.11 1.40 2.72
C GLN A 412 53.36 1.90 3.96
N VAL A 413 52.19 2.52 3.75
CA VAL A 413 51.29 2.99 4.81
C VAL A 413 49.90 2.39 4.64
N ARG A 414 49.35 1.82 5.71
CA ARG A 414 47.98 1.27 5.76
C ARG A 414 47.04 2.31 6.37
N LEU A 415 46.09 2.80 5.57
CA LEU A 415 44.96 3.57 6.09
C LEU A 415 43.88 2.60 6.60
N ASN A 416 43.67 2.59 7.92
CA ASN A 416 42.64 1.78 8.58
C ASN A 416 41.25 2.42 8.55
N ARG A 417 41.18 3.71 8.21
CA ARG A 417 39.96 4.47 8.02
C ARG A 417 40.20 5.44 6.87
N GLY A 418 39.19 5.61 6.02
CA GLY A 418 39.22 6.67 5.03
C GLY A 418 39.12 8.04 5.68
N PHE A 419 39.49 9.07 4.94
CA PHE A 419 39.32 10.47 5.30
C PHE A 419 38.86 11.24 4.06
N SER A 420 38.52 12.52 4.22
CA SER A 420 38.32 13.41 3.09
C SER A 420 39.25 14.60 3.21
N ILE A 421 39.76 15.11 2.10
CA ILE A 421 40.74 16.20 2.09
C ILE A 421 40.33 17.25 1.06
N SER A 422 40.54 18.54 1.37
CA SER A 422 40.08 19.59 0.46
C SER A 422 40.74 19.49 -0.91
N THR A 423 39.94 19.63 -1.97
CA THR A 423 40.38 19.46 -3.36
C THR A 423 41.37 20.54 -3.77
N THR A 424 41.35 21.69 -3.10
CA THR A 424 42.30 22.79 -3.27
C THR A 424 42.92 23.17 -1.90
N PRO A 425 44.03 23.92 -1.89
CA PRO A 425 44.37 24.73 -0.74
C PRO A 425 43.20 25.64 -0.34
N ILE A 426 43.11 25.99 0.94
CA ILE A 426 42.10 26.93 1.42
C ILE A 426 42.29 28.28 0.72
N THR A 427 41.21 28.82 0.16
CA THR A 427 41.26 30.05 -0.62
C THR A 427 41.16 31.29 0.25
N VAL A 428 41.54 32.44 -0.30
CA VAL A 428 41.34 33.75 0.32
C VAL A 428 39.86 33.98 0.67
N ALA A 429 38.91 33.58 -0.20
CA ALA A 429 37.47 33.68 0.07
C ALA A 429 37.03 32.85 1.28
N GLN A 430 37.50 31.60 1.35
CA GLN A 430 37.20 30.68 2.45
C GLN A 430 37.79 31.17 3.77
N PHE A 431 39.05 31.60 3.76
CA PHE A 431 39.70 32.13 4.95
C PHE A 431 39.10 33.46 5.42
N ARG A 432 38.69 34.33 4.48
CA ARG A 432 37.97 35.55 4.83
C ARG A 432 36.64 35.27 5.51
N ALA A 433 35.89 34.27 5.04
CA ALA A 433 34.64 33.88 5.70
C ALA A 433 34.87 33.49 7.17
N PHE A 434 35.98 32.80 7.46
CA PHE A 434 36.41 32.53 8.84
C PHE A 434 36.70 33.82 9.62
N VAL A 435 37.57 34.69 9.09
CA VAL A 435 37.98 35.93 9.77
C VAL A 435 36.78 36.84 10.02
N ASP A 436 35.93 37.05 9.02
CA ASP A 436 34.77 37.94 9.13
C ASP A 436 33.70 37.40 10.10
N GLN A 437 33.58 36.08 10.25
CA GLN A 437 32.64 35.46 11.19
C GLN A 437 33.15 35.37 12.64
N SER A 438 34.47 35.32 12.82
CA SER A 438 35.10 35.10 14.13
C SER A 438 35.80 36.33 14.70
N ASN A 439 36.01 37.37 13.89
CA ASN A 439 36.90 38.49 14.16
C ASN A 439 38.33 38.05 14.52
N TYR A 440 38.79 36.93 13.94
CA TYR A 440 40.12 36.39 14.18
C TYR A 440 41.23 37.31 13.64
N GLN A 441 42.33 37.42 14.37
CA GLN A 441 43.56 38.09 13.93
C GLN A 441 44.66 37.04 13.79
N THR A 442 45.33 37.02 12.64
CA THR A 442 46.39 36.04 12.37
C THR A 442 47.69 36.37 13.09
N ASP A 443 48.56 35.37 13.27
CA ASP A 443 49.90 35.58 13.82
C ASP A 443 50.70 36.64 13.01
N ALA A 444 50.51 36.67 11.70
CA ALA A 444 51.12 37.70 10.82
C ALA A 444 50.58 39.10 11.09
N GLU A 445 49.27 39.25 11.39
CA GLU A 445 48.65 40.53 11.75
C GLU A 445 49.12 41.00 13.12
N LEU A 446 49.22 40.09 14.10
CA LEU A 446 49.69 40.38 15.45
C LEU A 446 51.17 40.80 15.47
N HIS A 447 52.03 40.05 14.78
CA HIS A 447 53.46 40.35 14.70
C HIS A 447 53.82 41.40 13.65
N LYS A 448 52.87 41.74 12.75
CA LYS A 448 53.07 42.62 11.58
C LYS A 448 54.21 42.15 10.69
N ILE A 449 54.39 40.84 10.57
CA ILE A 449 55.48 40.23 9.81
C ILE A 449 54.92 39.02 9.06
N CYS A 450 55.20 38.96 7.77
CA CYS A 450 55.15 37.74 6.98
C CYS A 450 56.54 37.49 6.39
N THR A 451 56.91 36.26 6.07
CA THR A 451 58.22 35.95 5.50
C THR A 451 58.14 35.59 4.02
N ARG A 452 59.24 35.81 3.29
CA ARG A 452 59.45 35.29 1.93
C ARG A 452 60.78 34.56 1.85
N ILE A 453 60.96 33.77 0.80
CA ILE A 453 62.30 33.37 0.39
C ILE A 453 62.90 34.44 -0.52
N GLU A 454 64.10 34.88 -0.17
CA GLU A 454 64.95 35.73 -1.01
C GLU A 454 66.37 35.16 -0.96
N GLN A 455 66.98 34.92 -2.13
CA GLN A 455 68.34 34.35 -2.22
C GLN A 455 68.55 33.08 -1.36
N ALA A 456 67.54 32.20 -1.33
CA ALA A 456 67.50 30.98 -0.51
C ALA A 456 67.49 31.19 1.02
N ALA A 457 67.25 32.41 1.51
CA ALA A 457 67.07 32.72 2.92
C ALA A 457 65.63 33.16 3.23
N ILE A 458 65.10 32.72 4.37
CA ILE A 458 63.81 33.21 4.90
C ILE A 458 64.04 34.64 5.40
N THR A 459 63.36 35.59 4.77
CA THR A 459 63.52 37.02 5.04
C THR A 459 62.18 37.62 5.48
N PRO A 460 62.13 38.36 6.60
CA PRO A 460 60.92 39.01 7.06
C PRO A 460 60.51 40.16 6.14
N ILE A 461 59.21 40.32 5.95
CA ILE A 461 58.56 41.40 5.23
C ILE A 461 57.67 42.12 6.22
N ALA A 462 58.02 43.37 6.52
CA ALA A 462 57.29 44.17 7.50
C ALA A 462 55.89 44.55 6.98
N ASN A 463 54.92 44.53 7.88
CA ASN A 463 53.52 44.90 7.67
C ASN A 463 52.82 44.12 6.55
N LYS A 464 53.17 42.83 6.38
CA LYS A 464 52.53 41.92 5.43
C LYS A 464 51.82 40.78 6.16
N TYR A 465 50.67 40.39 5.63
CA TYR A 465 49.76 39.39 6.19
C TYR A 465 48.82 38.89 5.10
N TRP A 466 47.87 38.01 5.42
CA TRP A 466 47.08 37.29 4.41
C TRP A 466 46.23 38.15 3.46
N ARG A 467 45.83 39.38 3.84
CA ARG A 467 45.10 40.31 2.94
C ARG A 467 46.03 41.09 1.99
N ASP A 468 47.32 41.18 2.33
CA ASP A 468 48.36 41.82 1.53
C ASP A 468 49.69 41.08 1.76
N PRO A 469 49.93 39.95 1.06
CA PRO A 469 51.10 39.11 1.27
C PRO A 469 52.36 39.62 0.53
N GLY A 470 52.29 40.81 -0.08
CA GLY A 470 53.35 41.38 -0.91
C GLY A 470 53.18 41.15 -2.42
N PHE A 471 52.06 40.56 -2.84
CA PHE A 471 51.62 40.45 -4.22
C PHE A 471 50.09 40.41 -4.28
N SER A 472 49.51 40.63 -5.47
CA SER A 472 48.04 40.60 -5.65
C SER A 472 47.50 39.17 -5.59
N GLN A 473 46.42 38.96 -4.84
CA GLN A 473 45.69 37.70 -4.78
C GLN A 473 44.22 37.89 -5.16
N GLN A 474 43.62 36.87 -5.77
CA GLN A 474 42.19 36.80 -6.05
C GLN A 474 41.46 36.03 -4.94
N GLU A 475 40.14 36.12 -4.92
CA GLU A 475 39.27 35.36 -4.00
C GLU A 475 39.50 33.84 -4.04
N ASN A 476 39.82 33.33 -5.22
CA ASN A 476 40.15 31.92 -5.46
C ASN A 476 41.67 31.65 -5.47
N SER A 477 42.53 32.57 -5.03
CA SER A 477 43.93 32.27 -4.75
C SER A 477 44.06 31.52 -3.42
N PRO A 478 45.11 30.70 -3.22
CA PRO A 478 45.37 30.08 -1.92
C PRO A 478 45.68 31.17 -0.88
N VAL A 479 45.13 31.06 0.33
CA VAL A 479 45.51 31.95 1.42
C VAL A 479 46.96 31.68 1.81
N VAL A 480 47.75 32.74 1.97
CA VAL A 480 49.15 32.68 2.42
C VAL A 480 49.39 33.68 3.54
N CYS A 481 50.62 33.76 4.06
CA CYS A 481 50.94 34.54 5.25
C CYS A 481 50.05 34.13 6.44
N VAL A 482 49.83 32.83 6.57
CA VAL A 482 49.14 32.16 7.68
C VAL A 482 50.10 31.17 8.33
N SER A 483 50.11 31.15 9.65
CA SER A 483 50.88 30.21 10.46
C SER A 483 50.14 28.87 10.60
N GLN A 484 50.79 27.87 11.20
CA GLN A 484 50.12 26.62 11.55
C GLN A 484 49.04 26.87 12.62
N ASN A 485 49.24 27.86 13.52
CA ASN A 485 48.25 28.23 14.52
C ASN A 485 46.99 28.81 13.86
N ASP A 486 47.16 29.69 12.86
CA ASP A 486 46.05 30.27 12.09
C ASP A 486 45.26 29.16 11.36
N ALA A 487 45.98 28.20 10.77
CA ALA A 487 45.37 27.07 10.09
C ALA A 487 44.60 26.15 11.08
N ASN A 488 45.15 25.93 12.27
CA ASN A 488 44.48 25.20 13.36
C ASN A 488 43.22 25.94 13.86
N ALA A 489 43.27 27.27 13.97
CA ALA A 489 42.11 28.08 14.33
C ALA A 489 41.00 27.97 13.27
N TYR A 490 41.37 28.00 11.98
CA TYR A 490 40.43 27.82 10.88
C TYR A 490 39.74 26.44 10.91
N VAL A 491 40.48 25.34 11.10
CA VAL A 491 39.87 23.99 11.14
C VAL A 491 39.00 23.77 12.36
N ASN A 492 39.31 24.39 13.50
CA ASN A 492 38.44 24.39 14.67
C ASN A 492 37.13 25.12 14.39
N TRP A 493 37.21 26.34 13.84
CA TRP A 493 36.02 27.09 13.42
C TRP A 493 35.18 26.33 12.39
N LEU A 494 35.82 25.70 11.41
CA LEU A 494 35.13 24.92 10.39
C LEU A 494 34.44 23.70 11.01
N SER A 495 35.08 23.08 12.00
CA SER A 495 34.46 21.98 12.75
C SER A 495 33.21 22.44 13.49
N ASP A 496 33.28 23.57 14.19
CA ASP A 496 32.16 24.13 14.94
C ASP A 496 30.99 24.53 14.01
N LYS A 497 31.29 25.08 12.84
CA LYS A 497 30.27 25.50 11.87
C LYS A 497 29.56 24.35 11.17
N THR A 498 30.29 23.28 10.86
CA THR A 498 29.76 22.14 10.11
C THR A 498 29.21 21.02 11.00
N GLY A 499 29.66 20.95 12.26
CA GLY A 499 29.41 19.83 13.16
C GLY A 499 30.25 18.58 12.84
N TYR A 500 31.14 18.64 11.86
CA TYR A 500 32.07 17.56 11.51
C TYR A 500 33.47 17.84 12.03
N HIS A 501 34.28 16.80 12.22
CA HIS A 501 35.65 16.99 12.71
C HIS A 501 36.61 17.30 11.56
N TYR A 502 37.05 18.56 11.50
CA TYR A 502 38.10 19.06 10.60
C TYR A 502 39.43 19.24 11.33
N ARG A 503 40.53 19.00 10.62
CA ARG A 503 41.91 19.18 11.09
C ARG A 503 42.88 19.38 9.92
N LEU A 504 44.14 19.70 10.23
CA LEU A 504 45.21 19.60 9.23
C LEU A 504 45.49 18.13 8.87
N PRO A 505 45.95 17.85 7.64
CA PRO A 505 46.39 16.51 7.25
C PRO A 505 47.65 16.12 8.03
N THR A 506 47.78 14.85 8.38
CA THR A 506 49.10 14.29 8.72
C THR A 506 50.01 14.32 7.48
N GLU A 507 51.33 14.19 7.68
CA GLU A 507 52.24 14.07 6.55
C GLU A 507 51.83 12.93 5.59
N ASP A 508 51.60 11.73 6.15
CA ASP A 508 51.27 10.56 5.36
C ASP A 508 49.93 10.75 4.62
N GLU A 509 48.91 11.34 5.24
CA GLU A 509 47.63 11.63 4.57
C GLU A 509 47.79 12.64 3.43
N TRP A 510 48.59 13.69 3.64
CA TRP A 510 48.88 14.68 2.60
C TRP A 510 49.56 14.02 1.41
N GLU A 511 50.59 13.20 1.66
CA GLU A 511 51.36 12.57 0.60
C GLU A 511 50.57 11.49 -0.14
N ILE A 512 49.76 10.68 0.57
CA ILE A 512 48.83 9.73 -0.06
C ILE A 512 47.90 10.46 -1.03
N ALA A 513 47.34 11.58 -0.58
CA ALA A 513 46.41 12.36 -1.38
C ALA A 513 47.11 13.05 -2.57
N ALA A 514 48.34 13.54 -2.39
CA ALA A 514 49.13 14.17 -3.44
C ALA A 514 49.57 13.17 -4.52
N ARG A 515 50.02 11.98 -4.12
CA ARG A 515 50.46 10.90 -5.03
C ARG A 515 49.29 10.31 -5.82
N ALA A 516 48.11 10.20 -5.23
CA ALA A 516 46.93 9.59 -5.86
C ALA A 516 47.19 8.19 -6.46
N GLY A 517 48.06 7.40 -5.81
CA GLY A 517 48.48 6.07 -6.28
C GLY A 517 49.70 6.07 -7.22
N SER A 518 50.24 7.23 -7.59
CA SER A 518 51.49 7.34 -8.35
C SER A 518 52.71 7.05 -7.47
N GLU A 519 53.64 6.24 -7.99
CA GLU A 519 54.95 5.97 -7.38
C GLU A 519 56.06 6.89 -7.90
N ALA A 520 55.77 7.75 -8.89
CA ALA A 520 56.73 8.67 -9.48
C ALA A 520 56.99 9.92 -8.60
N GLU A 521 57.97 10.75 -8.98
CA GLU A 521 58.29 12.01 -8.29
C GLU A 521 57.13 13.02 -8.28
N TYR A 522 56.37 13.08 -9.38
CA TYR A 522 55.14 13.87 -9.52
C TYR A 522 53.98 12.93 -9.84
N TRP A 523 52.75 13.31 -9.48
CA TRP A 523 51.59 12.44 -9.70
C TRP A 523 51.35 12.13 -11.19
N TRP A 524 51.82 12.98 -12.10
CA TRP A 524 51.74 12.79 -13.55
C TRP A 524 52.96 12.08 -14.17
N GLY A 525 54.05 11.85 -13.43
CA GLY A 525 55.25 11.16 -13.92
C GLY A 525 56.56 11.62 -13.30
N GLU A 526 57.68 11.09 -13.81
CA GLU A 526 59.03 11.26 -13.22
C GLU A 526 59.71 12.59 -13.54
N LYS A 527 59.19 13.36 -14.50
CA LYS A 527 59.79 14.60 -14.95
C LYS A 527 58.84 15.75 -14.70
N PHE A 528 59.38 16.86 -14.22
CA PHE A 528 58.61 18.09 -14.12
C PHE A 528 58.26 18.61 -15.51
N GLY A 529 56.98 18.83 -15.79
CA GLY A 529 56.52 19.43 -17.03
C GLY A 529 56.37 20.94 -16.92
N SER A 530 56.96 21.69 -17.86
CA SER A 530 56.73 23.14 -17.96
C SER A 530 55.23 23.43 -18.12
N GLY A 531 54.71 24.36 -17.34
CA GLY A 531 53.31 24.77 -17.36
C GLY A 531 52.34 23.84 -16.61
N GLN A 532 52.81 22.77 -15.96
CA GLN A 532 51.94 21.80 -15.27
C GLN A 532 51.68 22.15 -13.81
N ALA A 533 52.49 23.02 -13.20
CA ALA A 533 52.35 23.50 -11.83
C ALA A 533 53.02 24.85 -11.66
N ASN A 534 52.56 25.64 -10.68
CA ASN A 534 53.19 26.91 -10.35
C ASN A 534 54.37 26.72 -9.39
N THR A 535 55.58 26.61 -9.94
CA THR A 535 56.85 26.63 -9.18
C THR A 535 57.73 27.78 -9.70
N GLY A 536 58.86 28.06 -9.05
CA GLY A 536 59.77 29.14 -9.42
C GLY A 536 60.29 29.06 -10.85
N TRP A 537 60.50 27.83 -11.35
CA TRP A 537 60.92 27.56 -12.75
C TRP A 537 59.84 26.78 -13.51
N GLY A 538 58.58 26.99 -13.13
CA GLY A 538 57.42 26.32 -13.71
C GLY A 538 57.11 26.71 -15.15
N GLY A 539 57.66 27.83 -15.63
CA GLY A 539 57.34 28.38 -16.96
C GLY A 539 55.92 28.95 -17.05
N THR A 540 55.32 29.31 -15.91
CA THR A 540 53.98 29.90 -15.83
C THR A 540 54.07 31.43 -15.64
N PRO A 541 53.00 32.20 -15.94
CA PRO A 541 52.99 33.65 -15.66
C PRO A 541 53.26 34.01 -14.19
N TRP A 542 52.96 33.09 -13.27
CA TRP A 542 53.09 33.28 -11.82
C TRP A 542 54.42 32.81 -11.24
N SER A 543 55.20 32.03 -12.00
CA SER A 543 56.48 31.47 -11.57
C SER A 543 57.44 32.56 -11.06
N ASN A 544 57.92 32.42 -9.82
CA ASN A 544 58.74 33.42 -9.11
C ASN A 544 58.12 34.82 -8.94
N ASN A 545 56.83 35.00 -9.24
CA ASN A 545 56.12 36.27 -9.11
C ASN A 545 55.04 36.25 -8.01
N SER A 546 54.19 35.21 -7.98
CA SER A 546 53.04 35.13 -7.06
C SER A 546 52.38 33.74 -7.04
N THR A 547 51.39 33.55 -6.18
CA THR A 547 50.48 32.40 -6.26
C THR A 547 49.57 32.48 -7.49
N SER A 548 49.19 31.33 -8.06
CA SER A 548 48.13 31.25 -9.06
C SER A 548 46.77 31.04 -8.37
N PRO A 549 45.64 31.40 -9.00
CA PRO A 549 44.33 30.91 -8.58
C PRO A 549 44.33 29.38 -8.44
N VAL A 550 43.62 28.83 -7.45
CA VAL A 550 43.47 27.38 -7.33
C VAL A 550 42.77 26.79 -8.55
N LYS A 551 43.02 25.52 -8.86
CA LYS A 551 42.51 24.84 -10.07
C LYS A 551 42.99 25.44 -11.39
N SER A 552 44.13 26.15 -11.40
CA SER A 552 44.77 26.64 -12.65
C SER A 552 45.46 25.52 -13.45
N PHE A 553 45.73 24.37 -12.80
CA PHE A 553 46.39 23.20 -13.38
C PHE A 553 45.50 21.96 -13.26
N SER A 554 45.89 20.86 -13.92
CA SER A 554 45.15 19.61 -13.85
C SER A 554 45.10 19.03 -12.44
N ALA A 555 43.99 18.39 -12.07
CA ALA A 555 43.90 17.60 -10.86
C ALA A 555 44.58 16.23 -11.02
N ASN A 556 45.03 15.67 -9.89
CA ASN A 556 45.55 14.30 -9.83
C ASN A 556 44.42 13.24 -9.89
N GLY A 557 44.79 11.96 -9.80
CA GLY A 557 43.85 10.84 -9.90
C GLY A 557 42.76 10.80 -8.82
N PHE A 558 42.89 11.56 -7.73
CA PHE A 558 41.89 11.69 -6.67
C PHE A 558 41.07 12.98 -6.77
N GLY A 559 41.27 13.79 -7.83
CA GLY A 559 40.57 15.06 -8.01
C GLY A 559 41.16 16.21 -7.20
N LEU A 560 42.38 16.09 -6.67
CA LEU A 560 43.07 17.17 -5.96
C LEU A 560 43.88 18.03 -6.92
N TYR A 561 43.77 19.34 -6.71
CA TYR A 561 44.49 20.40 -7.42
C TYR A 561 45.61 20.95 -6.55
N ASP A 562 46.60 21.53 -7.23
CA ASP A 562 47.69 22.29 -6.61
C ASP A 562 48.47 21.52 -5.52
N VAL A 563 48.49 20.19 -5.59
CA VAL A 563 49.31 19.31 -4.72
C VAL A 563 50.80 19.35 -5.08
N VAL A 564 51.15 19.98 -6.20
CA VAL A 564 52.52 20.24 -6.65
C VAL A 564 52.60 21.73 -6.95
N GLY A 565 53.43 22.45 -6.19
CA GLY A 565 53.63 23.89 -6.31
C GLY A 565 52.47 24.73 -5.76
N ASN A 566 52.35 25.95 -6.28
CA ASN A 566 51.52 27.04 -5.82
C ASN A 566 51.90 27.50 -4.41
N VAL A 567 51.61 26.72 -3.36
CA VAL A 567 51.98 27.04 -1.97
C VAL A 567 52.41 25.78 -1.23
N TRP A 568 53.38 25.94 -0.33
CA TRP A 568 53.68 24.94 0.67
C TRP A 568 52.48 24.83 1.61
N GLU A 569 52.15 23.63 2.06
CA GLU A 569 50.95 23.40 2.84
C GLU A 569 51.25 22.83 4.22
N TRP A 570 50.74 23.48 5.25
CA TRP A 570 50.85 23.02 6.63
C TRP A 570 50.24 21.63 6.84
N THR A 571 51.00 20.77 7.51
CA THR A 571 50.53 19.49 8.04
C THR A 571 50.27 19.61 9.54
N ALA A 572 49.75 18.55 10.17
CA ALA A 572 49.51 18.47 11.61
C ALA A 572 50.79 18.19 12.44
N ASP A 573 51.98 18.14 11.83
CA ASP A 573 53.23 17.89 12.55
C ASP A 573 53.60 19.08 13.47
N SER A 574 53.84 18.77 14.75
CA SER A 574 54.14 19.77 15.78
C SER A 574 55.42 20.60 15.56
N LYS A 575 56.33 20.17 14.66
CA LYS A 575 57.56 20.91 14.34
C LYS A 575 57.36 21.88 13.17
N GLY A 576 56.14 21.98 12.65
CA GLY A 576 55.81 22.87 11.54
C GLY A 576 56.29 22.34 10.19
N LEU A 577 55.92 21.10 9.88
CA LEU A 577 56.18 20.50 8.57
C LEU A 577 55.19 20.99 7.51
N LEU A 578 55.72 21.40 6.37
CA LEU A 578 54.99 21.68 5.14
C LEU A 578 55.38 20.74 4.00
N LYS A 579 54.42 20.51 3.10
CA LYS A 579 54.57 19.66 1.90
C LYS A 579 54.15 20.42 0.62
N GLY A 580 54.56 19.93 -0.54
CA GLY A 580 54.03 20.35 -1.86
C GLY A 580 54.81 21.39 -2.65
N GLY A 581 55.77 22.10 -2.07
CA GLY A 581 56.52 23.14 -2.80
C GLY A 581 55.69 24.41 -3.03
N ALA A 582 56.29 25.45 -3.62
CA ALA A 582 55.57 26.72 -3.86
C ALA A 582 56.08 27.47 -5.09
N TRP A 583 55.34 28.53 -5.46
CA TRP A 583 55.59 29.41 -6.60
C TRP A 583 57.00 30.03 -6.65
N SER A 584 57.71 30.13 -5.52
CA SER A 584 59.06 30.69 -5.38
C SER A 584 60.16 29.64 -5.18
N PHE A 585 59.86 28.35 -5.32
CA PHE A 585 60.78 27.23 -5.07
C PHE A 585 61.05 26.41 -6.33
N SER A 586 62.13 25.63 -6.31
CA SER A 586 62.47 24.77 -7.45
C SER A 586 61.42 23.65 -7.61
N PRO A 587 61.16 23.19 -8.84
CA PRO A 587 60.39 21.98 -9.09
C PRO A 587 60.78 20.79 -8.19
N GLU A 588 62.08 20.63 -7.93
CA GLU A 588 62.61 19.58 -7.05
C GLU A 588 62.03 19.61 -5.63
N LYS A 589 61.60 20.78 -5.15
CA LYS A 589 60.97 20.95 -3.83
C LYS A 589 59.47 20.70 -3.85
N ALA A 590 58.88 20.47 -5.01
CA ALA A 590 57.46 20.18 -5.18
C ALA A 590 57.17 18.68 -5.38
N LYS A 591 58.18 17.81 -5.27
CA LYS A 591 57.98 16.35 -5.25
C LYS A 591 57.12 15.96 -4.06
N ALA A 592 56.33 14.90 -4.20
CA ALA A 592 55.38 14.50 -3.16
C ALA A 592 56.05 14.21 -1.80
N GLU A 593 57.25 13.64 -1.80
CA GLU A 593 58.03 13.38 -0.59
C GLU A 593 58.70 14.62 0.02
N SER A 594 58.83 15.72 -0.71
CA SER A 594 59.60 16.89 -0.26
C SER A 594 59.00 17.52 0.99
N GLN A 595 59.89 17.82 1.94
CA GLN A 595 59.56 18.41 3.24
C GLN A 595 60.19 19.79 3.37
N LEU A 596 59.48 20.70 4.02
CA LEU A 596 60.02 21.97 4.52
C LEU A 596 59.60 22.14 5.98
N PHE A 597 60.54 22.45 6.86
CA PHE A 597 60.26 22.78 8.25
C PHE A 597 60.44 24.26 8.48
N ILE A 598 59.41 24.94 8.96
CA ILE A 598 59.49 26.30 9.50
C ILE A 598 58.71 26.34 10.82
N SER A 599 58.96 27.34 11.67
CA SER A 599 58.32 27.39 12.98
C SER A 599 56.79 27.49 12.86
N PRO A 600 56.00 26.75 13.68
CA PRO A 600 54.53 26.76 13.64
C PRO A 600 53.86 28.14 13.75
N ASP A 601 54.51 29.11 14.39
CA ASP A 601 54.08 30.49 14.57
C ASP A 601 54.52 31.44 13.43
N SER A 602 55.33 30.94 12.50
CA SER A 602 55.82 31.73 11.38
C SER A 602 54.84 31.74 10.22
N ALA A 603 54.48 32.93 9.76
CA ALA A 603 53.71 33.12 8.54
C ALA A 603 54.64 33.38 7.34
N ALA A 604 54.36 32.75 6.20
CA ALA A 604 55.13 32.94 4.97
C ALA A 604 54.22 33.15 3.75
N ASN A 605 54.65 33.98 2.81
CA ASN A 605 53.89 34.29 1.59
C ASN A 605 53.93 33.17 0.53
N PHE A 606 54.61 32.08 0.86
CA PHE A 606 54.65 30.84 0.12
C PHE A 606 53.99 29.67 0.88
N ALA A 607 53.45 29.91 2.09
CA ALA A 607 52.85 28.88 2.94
C ALA A 607 51.34 29.14 3.11
N GLY A 608 50.55 28.13 2.74
CA GLY A 608 49.11 28.02 2.97
C GLY A 608 48.78 26.68 3.62
N PHE A 609 47.57 26.17 3.42
CA PHE A 609 47.17 24.87 3.96
C PHE A 609 45.96 24.27 3.25
N ARG A 610 45.77 22.97 3.41
CA ARG A 610 44.54 22.25 3.08
C ARG A 610 43.99 21.58 4.32
N VAL A 611 42.72 21.15 4.28
CA VAL A 611 42.05 20.59 5.46
C VAL A 611 41.61 19.16 5.23
N VAL A 612 41.61 18.36 6.29
CA VAL A 612 41.07 17.00 6.33
C VAL A 612 39.81 17.00 7.17
N ARG A 613 38.80 16.27 6.71
CA ARG A 613 37.60 15.90 7.46
C ARG A 613 37.62 14.41 7.73
N VAL A 614 37.33 14.02 8.98
CA VAL A 614 37.23 12.60 9.35
C VAL A 614 35.89 12.03 8.84
N LEU A 615 35.92 10.82 8.28
CA LEU A 615 34.75 10.10 7.74
C LEU A 615 33.90 9.43 8.83
#